data_AF-I1NNB3-F1
#
_entry.id   AF-I1NNB3-F1
#
_cell.length_a   1.000
_cell.length_b   1.000
_cell.length_c   1.000
_cell.angle_alpha   90.00
_cell.angle_beta   90.00
_cell.angle_gamma   90.00
#
_symmetry.space_group_name_H-M   'P 1'
#
loop_
_entity.id
_entity.type
_entity.pdbx_description
1 polymer ?
#
loop_
_entity_poly.entity_id
_entity_poly.type
_entity_poly.pdbx_seq_one_letter_code
_entity_poly.pdbx_strand_id
1 'polypeptide(L)'
;MGEKGLMSRVLSPKFGGYLTFGSLDATKVSAPGQPTVEELIDIYNIRRIGPDTKVLGVIANPVKQSKSPVLHNTCLQSVGYNAVYLPLLADNIARFLSTYSSPDFSGFSCSLPFKVDAVQCCHEHDPVAKSIGAISTIIRRPDGKLVGYNNDYIGAISAIEDGIGGPGSKNAAVTPLAGRLLVVVGAGGAGKAIAYGAKEKGARIVVANRTYDQFL
;
A
#
# COMPACT_ATOMS: atom_id res chain seq x y z
N MET A 1 -22.02 -0.51 7.92
CA MET A 1 -21.79 0.87 8.42
C MET A 1 -20.44 0.94 9.12
N GLY A 2 -19.99 2.14 9.50
CA GLY A 2 -18.69 2.35 10.14
C GLY A 2 -17.54 2.40 9.13
N GLU A 3 -16.32 2.71 9.60
CA GLU A 3 -15.13 2.87 8.73
C GLU A 3 -14.82 1.61 7.92
N LYS A 4 -14.88 0.43 8.54
CA LYS A 4 -14.73 -0.87 7.86
C LYS A 4 -15.78 -1.12 6.77
N GLY A 5 -16.94 -0.46 6.88
CA GLY A 5 -18.05 -0.59 5.95
C GLY A 5 -17.98 0.33 4.74
N LEU A 6 -16.94 1.18 4.61
CA LEU A 6 -16.79 2.07 3.46
C LEU A 6 -16.79 1.30 2.13
N MET A 7 -16.10 0.16 2.08
CA MET A 7 -16.01 -0.68 0.88
C MET A 7 -17.38 -1.08 0.33
N SER A 8 -18.35 -1.41 1.19
CA SER A 8 -19.69 -1.81 0.73
C SER A 8 -20.48 -0.65 0.12
N ARG A 9 -20.14 0.60 0.47
CA ARG A 9 -20.75 1.80 -0.13
C ARG A 9 -20.18 2.09 -1.50
N VAL A 10 -18.87 1.92 -1.68
CA VAL A 10 -18.17 2.21 -2.94
C VAL A 10 -18.40 1.11 -3.96
N LEU A 11 -18.36 -0.17 -3.54
CA LEU A 11 -18.50 -1.32 -4.44
C LEU A 11 -19.96 -1.72 -4.72
N SER A 12 -20.92 -0.91 -4.30
CA SER A 12 -22.36 -1.15 -4.54
C SER A 12 -22.65 -1.44 -6.03
N PRO A 13 -22.15 -0.65 -7.01
CA PRO A 13 -22.41 -0.92 -8.44
C PRO A 13 -21.82 -2.25 -8.94
N LYS A 14 -20.66 -2.67 -8.40
CA LYS A 14 -20.01 -3.93 -8.79
C LYS A 14 -20.82 -5.15 -8.34
N PHE A 15 -21.42 -5.08 -7.16
CA PHE A 15 -22.08 -6.21 -6.52
C PHE A 15 -23.62 -6.12 -6.54
N GLY A 16 -24.18 -5.32 -7.46
CA GLY A 16 -25.62 -5.28 -7.72
C GLY A 16 -26.46 -4.48 -6.73
N GLY A 17 -25.84 -3.58 -5.97
CA GLY A 17 -26.58 -2.67 -5.10
C GLY A 17 -27.38 -1.64 -5.91
N TYR A 18 -28.64 -1.44 -5.55
CA TYR A 18 -29.55 -0.53 -6.25
C TYR A 18 -29.14 0.95 -6.11
N LEU A 19 -28.64 1.33 -4.93
CA LEU A 19 -28.17 2.68 -4.63
C LEU A 19 -27.02 2.67 -3.61
N THR A 20 -26.36 3.81 -3.47
CA THR A 20 -25.46 4.11 -2.35
C THR A 20 -25.68 5.54 -1.89
N PHE A 21 -25.27 5.85 -0.67
CA PHE A 21 -25.43 7.18 -0.09
C PHE A 21 -24.09 7.89 0.01
N GLY A 22 -24.03 9.11 -0.53
CA GLY A 22 -22.93 10.07 -0.34
C GLY A 22 -23.43 11.29 0.43
N SER A 23 -22.64 11.82 1.37
CA SER A 23 -22.98 13.07 2.05
C SER A 23 -22.67 14.29 1.18
N LEU A 24 -23.35 15.41 1.42
CA LEU A 24 -23.08 16.67 0.70
C LEU A 24 -21.71 17.26 1.06
N ASP A 25 -21.32 17.09 2.32
CA ASP A 25 -20.02 17.49 2.85
C ASP A 25 -19.65 16.57 4.03
N ALA A 26 -18.43 16.70 4.55
CA ALA A 26 -17.92 15.84 5.62
C ALA A 26 -18.64 16.03 6.97
N THR A 27 -19.43 17.11 7.14
CA THR A 27 -20.17 17.42 8.36
C THR A 27 -21.61 16.90 8.32
N LYS A 28 -22.19 16.73 7.13
CA LYS A 28 -23.58 16.27 6.91
C LYS A 28 -23.67 14.76 6.71
N VAL A 29 -23.08 14.01 7.62
CA VAL A 29 -23.09 12.55 7.59
C VAL A 29 -24.33 12.02 8.32
N SER A 30 -25.14 11.22 7.63
CA SER A 30 -26.34 10.59 8.20
C SER A 30 -26.04 9.26 8.90
N ALA A 31 -24.96 8.59 8.50
CA ALA A 31 -24.58 7.29 9.04
C ALA A 31 -23.05 7.11 9.07
N PRO A 32 -22.47 6.45 10.09
CA PRO A 32 -21.03 6.25 10.18
C PRO A 32 -20.42 5.60 8.92
N GLY A 33 -19.27 6.14 8.49
CA GLY A 33 -18.51 5.68 7.33
C GLY A 33 -19.12 6.06 5.97
N GLN A 34 -19.99 7.07 5.91
CA GLN A 34 -20.51 7.61 4.66
C GLN A 34 -19.45 8.53 4.01
N PRO A 35 -19.01 8.26 2.76
CA PRO A 35 -18.17 9.18 2.00
C PRO A 35 -18.99 10.36 1.47
N THR A 36 -18.33 11.43 1.05
CA THR A 36 -19.01 12.53 0.33
C THR A 36 -19.36 12.12 -1.10
N VAL A 37 -20.31 12.83 -1.72
CA VAL A 37 -20.62 12.65 -3.15
C VAL A 37 -19.39 12.92 -4.02
N GLU A 38 -18.62 13.96 -3.68
CA GLU A 38 -17.36 14.30 -4.35
C GLU A 38 -16.35 13.15 -4.26
N GLU A 39 -16.12 12.58 -3.08
CA GLU A 39 -15.22 11.43 -2.93
C GLU A 39 -15.67 10.23 -3.79
N LEU A 40 -16.98 9.94 -3.82
CA LEU A 40 -17.52 8.85 -4.62
C LEU A 40 -17.26 9.06 -6.12
N ILE A 41 -17.49 10.28 -6.62
CA ILE A 41 -17.38 10.59 -8.05
C ILE A 41 -15.90 10.74 -8.45
N ASP A 42 -15.14 11.55 -7.73
CA ASP A 42 -13.84 12.06 -8.18
C ASP A 42 -12.66 11.25 -7.64
N ILE A 43 -12.79 10.64 -6.46
CA ILE A 43 -11.74 9.79 -5.89
C ILE A 43 -11.97 8.33 -6.26
N TYR A 44 -13.18 7.80 -6.02
CA TYR A 44 -13.47 6.40 -6.24
C TYR A 44 -13.98 6.08 -7.64
N ASN A 45 -14.19 7.09 -8.48
CA ASN A 45 -14.64 6.91 -9.85
C ASN A 45 -15.90 6.03 -9.94
N ILE A 46 -16.87 6.21 -9.03
CA ILE A 46 -17.98 5.26 -8.83
C ILE A 46 -18.78 4.97 -10.12
N ARG A 47 -18.86 5.93 -11.04
CA ARG A 47 -19.55 5.80 -12.33
C ARG A 47 -18.87 4.82 -13.30
N ARG A 48 -17.61 4.46 -13.05
CA ARG A 48 -16.82 3.52 -13.85
C ARG A 48 -16.82 2.11 -13.25
N ILE A 49 -17.34 1.94 -12.04
CA ILE A 49 -17.36 0.66 -11.35
C ILE A 49 -18.50 -0.20 -11.92
N GLY A 50 -18.16 -1.39 -12.41
CA GLY A 50 -19.11 -2.39 -12.89
C GLY A 50 -18.75 -3.81 -12.43
N PRO A 51 -19.51 -4.82 -12.86
CA PRO A 51 -19.33 -6.21 -12.41
C PRO A 51 -17.91 -6.75 -12.59
N ASP A 52 -17.24 -6.40 -13.70
CA ASP A 52 -15.89 -6.90 -14.02
C ASP A 52 -14.75 -6.06 -13.43
N THR A 53 -15.05 -4.91 -12.82
CA THR A 53 -14.03 -4.02 -12.25
C THR A 53 -13.23 -4.74 -11.17
N LYS A 54 -11.90 -4.72 -11.27
CA LYS A 54 -11.03 -5.31 -10.26
C LYS A 54 -10.94 -4.43 -9.02
N VAL A 55 -10.85 -5.05 -7.86
CA VAL A 55 -10.67 -4.38 -6.57
C VAL A 55 -9.20 -4.44 -6.20
N LEU A 56 -8.65 -3.28 -5.92
CA LEU A 56 -7.33 -3.04 -5.36
C LEU A 56 -7.49 -2.28 -4.05
N GLY A 57 -6.47 -2.25 -3.20
CA GLY A 57 -6.51 -1.38 -2.04
C GLY A 57 -5.31 -1.44 -1.13
N VAL A 58 -5.29 -0.53 -0.16
CA VAL A 58 -4.25 -0.46 0.87
C VAL A 58 -4.78 -1.06 2.16
N ILE A 59 -4.17 -2.15 2.62
CA ILE A 59 -4.46 -2.81 3.89
C ILE A 59 -3.62 -2.13 4.99
N ALA A 60 -4.29 -1.52 5.96
CA ALA A 60 -3.63 -0.82 7.06
C ALA A 60 -4.52 -0.71 8.30
N ASN A 61 -3.89 -0.38 9.44
CA ASN A 61 -4.60 0.02 10.66
C ASN A 61 -3.74 1.02 11.47
N PRO A 62 -4.11 2.31 11.50
CA PRO A 62 -5.24 2.94 10.83
C PRO A 62 -5.04 3.09 9.32
N VAL A 63 -6.12 3.29 8.56
CA VAL A 63 -6.07 3.46 7.08
C VAL A 63 -6.56 4.81 6.57
N LYS A 64 -7.41 5.51 7.34
CA LYS A 64 -8.12 6.73 6.92
C LYS A 64 -7.24 7.83 6.31
N GLN A 65 -6.01 7.98 6.78
CA GLN A 65 -5.09 9.03 6.33
C GLN A 65 -4.34 8.69 5.02
N SER A 66 -4.54 7.47 4.50
CA SER A 66 -3.83 7.04 3.30
C SER A 66 -4.28 7.84 2.08
N LYS A 67 -3.30 8.40 1.36
CA LYS A 67 -3.50 9.05 0.06
C LYS A 67 -3.41 8.07 -1.11
N SER A 68 -3.12 6.78 -0.85
CA SER A 68 -3.02 5.76 -1.90
C SER A 68 -4.29 5.65 -2.77
N PRO A 69 -5.53 5.74 -2.23
CA PRO A 69 -6.72 5.75 -3.08
C PRO A 69 -6.76 6.91 -4.05
N VAL A 70 -6.40 8.13 -3.61
CA VAL A 70 -6.35 9.32 -4.49
C VAL A 70 -5.33 9.11 -5.61
N LEU A 71 -4.11 8.70 -5.26
CA LEU A 71 -3.04 8.46 -6.24
C LEU A 71 -3.43 7.36 -7.24
N HIS A 72 -3.78 6.17 -6.74
CA HIS A 72 -3.99 5.02 -7.62
C HIS A 72 -5.25 5.16 -8.46
N ASN A 73 -6.38 5.66 -7.93
CA ASN A 73 -7.57 5.84 -8.77
C ASN A 73 -7.34 6.85 -9.89
N THR A 74 -6.58 7.92 -9.63
CA THR A 74 -6.16 8.88 -10.67
C THR A 74 -5.32 8.18 -11.76
N CYS A 75 -4.32 7.39 -11.37
CA CYS A 75 -3.48 6.64 -12.31
C CYS A 75 -4.27 5.57 -13.09
N LEU A 76 -5.15 4.82 -12.42
CA LEU A 76 -5.97 3.79 -13.05
C LEU A 76 -6.91 4.39 -14.09
N GLN A 77 -7.50 5.54 -13.78
CA GLN A 77 -8.33 6.29 -14.72
C GLN A 77 -7.54 6.78 -15.92
N SER A 78 -6.35 7.37 -15.71
CA SER A 78 -5.56 7.94 -16.80
C SER A 78 -5.08 6.91 -17.82
N VAL A 79 -4.82 5.67 -17.39
CA VAL A 79 -4.42 4.56 -18.27
C VAL A 79 -5.59 3.68 -18.71
N GLY A 80 -6.82 4.00 -18.31
CA GLY A 80 -8.02 3.25 -18.68
C GLY A 80 -8.10 1.83 -18.08
N TYR A 81 -7.38 1.54 -16.99
CA TYR A 81 -7.41 0.22 -16.36
C TYR A 81 -8.70 0.04 -15.55
N ASN A 82 -9.42 -1.06 -15.78
CA ASN A 82 -10.70 -1.35 -15.14
C ASN A 82 -10.53 -1.86 -13.69
N ALA A 83 -10.15 -0.96 -12.79
CA ALA A 83 -10.09 -1.24 -11.36
C ALA A 83 -10.46 -0.03 -10.49
N VAL A 84 -10.79 -0.32 -9.24
CA VAL A 84 -10.95 0.67 -8.17
C VAL A 84 -10.01 0.35 -7.01
N TYR A 85 -9.38 1.37 -6.45
CA TYR A 85 -8.47 1.29 -5.34
C TYR A 85 -9.11 1.84 -4.06
N LEU A 86 -9.13 1.04 -2.98
CA LEU A 86 -9.82 1.36 -1.73
C LEU A 86 -8.89 1.44 -0.51
N PRO A 87 -9.23 2.24 0.51
CA PRO A 87 -8.66 2.08 1.85
C PRO A 87 -9.31 0.88 2.55
N LEU A 88 -8.51 -0.10 2.98
CA LEU A 88 -8.96 -1.36 3.56
C LEU A 88 -8.51 -1.45 5.02
N LEU A 89 -9.41 -1.05 5.94
CA LEU A 89 -9.16 -1.15 7.38
C LEU A 89 -9.27 -2.62 7.81
N ALA A 90 -8.16 -3.21 8.25
CA ALA A 90 -8.09 -4.58 8.73
C ALA A 90 -7.59 -4.63 10.18
N ASP A 91 -8.03 -5.62 10.95
CA ASP A 91 -7.42 -5.92 12.26
C ASP A 91 -6.39 -7.05 12.16
N ASN A 92 -6.56 -7.93 11.17
CA ASN A 92 -5.72 -9.09 10.94
C ASN A 92 -5.62 -9.35 9.43
N ILE A 93 -4.40 -9.29 8.90
CA ILE A 93 -4.16 -9.41 7.46
C ILE A 93 -4.46 -10.81 6.92
N ALA A 94 -4.14 -11.87 7.66
CA ALA A 94 -4.39 -13.24 7.22
C ALA A 94 -5.90 -13.50 7.05
N ARG A 95 -6.71 -13.10 8.04
CA ARG A 95 -8.18 -13.17 7.97
C ARG A 95 -8.74 -12.30 6.84
N PHE A 96 -8.16 -11.11 6.62
CA PHE A 96 -8.57 -10.24 5.52
C PHE A 96 -8.35 -10.93 4.16
N LEU A 97 -7.15 -11.45 3.93
CA LEU A 97 -6.78 -12.09 2.67
C LEU A 97 -7.55 -13.39 2.39
N SER A 98 -7.89 -14.16 3.43
CA SER A 98 -8.73 -15.35 3.28
C SER A 98 -10.19 -15.01 2.98
N THR A 99 -10.72 -13.95 3.62
CA THR A 99 -12.09 -13.46 3.38
C THR A 99 -12.26 -12.93 1.96
N TYR A 100 -11.27 -12.18 1.45
CA TYR A 100 -11.29 -11.58 0.12
C TYR A 100 -10.41 -12.37 -0.86
N SER A 101 -10.66 -13.68 -0.94
CA SER A 101 -9.89 -14.63 -1.75
C SER A 101 -10.31 -14.73 -3.21
N SER A 102 -11.45 -14.12 -3.59
CA SER A 102 -11.97 -14.21 -4.96
C SER A 102 -11.09 -13.47 -5.98
N PRO A 103 -11.18 -13.82 -7.28
CA PRO A 103 -10.47 -13.14 -8.36
C PRO A 103 -10.87 -11.66 -8.59
N ASP A 104 -11.89 -11.16 -7.90
CA ASP A 104 -12.23 -9.74 -7.89
C ASP A 104 -11.16 -8.92 -7.20
N PHE A 105 -10.55 -9.47 -6.15
CA PHE A 105 -9.53 -8.80 -5.35
C PHE A 105 -8.15 -9.17 -5.86
N SER A 106 -7.62 -8.31 -6.73
CA SER A 106 -6.47 -8.65 -7.58
C SER A 106 -5.11 -8.20 -7.03
N GLY A 107 -5.09 -7.29 -6.05
CA GLY A 107 -3.83 -6.81 -5.48
C GLY A 107 -4.04 -5.85 -4.32
N PHE A 108 -3.02 -5.77 -3.46
CA PHE A 108 -3.06 -4.99 -2.25
C PHE A 108 -1.72 -4.30 -2.00
N SER A 109 -1.74 -3.05 -1.54
CA SER A 109 -0.60 -2.49 -0.82
C SER A 109 -0.74 -2.80 0.66
N CYS A 110 0.37 -3.02 1.35
CA CYS A 110 0.41 -3.27 2.79
C CYS A 110 1.14 -2.12 3.48
N SER A 111 0.49 -1.53 4.48
CA SER A 111 1.08 -0.50 5.35
C SER A 111 1.17 -0.98 6.80
N LEU A 112 1.53 -0.08 7.72
CA LEU A 112 1.57 -0.36 9.16
C LEU A 112 0.21 -0.94 9.63
N PRO A 113 0.21 -1.98 10.47
CA PRO A 113 1.35 -2.75 10.98
C PRO A 113 1.73 -3.99 10.12
N PHE A 114 1.05 -4.22 9.01
CA PHE A 114 0.98 -5.54 8.38
C PHE A 114 2.13 -5.93 7.44
N LYS A 115 3.11 -5.06 7.19
CA LYS A 115 4.18 -5.35 6.21
C LYS A 115 4.98 -6.62 6.54
N VAL A 116 5.23 -6.89 7.83
CA VAL A 116 5.97 -8.09 8.27
C VAL A 116 5.06 -9.31 8.24
N ASP A 117 3.84 -9.21 8.79
CA ASP A 117 2.86 -10.31 8.82
C ASP A 117 2.45 -10.76 7.41
N ALA A 118 2.45 -9.85 6.43
CA ALA A 118 2.19 -10.15 5.03
C ALA A 118 3.14 -11.21 4.45
N VAL A 119 4.39 -11.32 4.97
CA VAL A 119 5.36 -12.34 4.56
C VAL A 119 4.81 -13.74 4.76
N GLN A 120 4.18 -13.98 5.91
CA GLN A 120 3.59 -15.28 6.24
C GLN A 120 2.29 -15.56 5.47
N CYS A 121 1.69 -14.55 4.86
CA CYS A 121 0.43 -14.68 4.13
C CYS A 121 0.60 -14.92 2.63
N CYS A 122 1.80 -14.65 2.07
CA CYS A 122 2.06 -14.83 0.65
C CYS A 122 2.62 -16.24 0.37
N HIS A 123 2.23 -16.80 -0.78
CA HIS A 123 2.66 -18.13 -1.21
C HIS A 123 4.06 -18.09 -1.84
N GLU A 124 4.37 -16.99 -2.51
CA GLU A 124 5.65 -16.72 -3.15
C GLU A 124 6.12 -15.31 -2.81
N HIS A 125 7.43 -15.10 -2.80
CA HIS A 125 8.05 -13.81 -2.51
C HIS A 125 9.06 -13.47 -3.60
N ASP A 126 9.05 -12.21 -4.02
CA ASP A 126 10.16 -11.65 -4.77
C ASP A 126 11.47 -11.74 -3.96
N PRO A 127 12.62 -12.01 -4.59
CA PRO A 127 13.89 -12.14 -3.88
C PRO A 127 14.23 -10.95 -2.97
N VAL A 128 13.91 -9.71 -3.38
CA VAL A 128 14.18 -8.51 -2.58
C VAL A 128 13.24 -8.45 -1.39
N ALA A 129 11.95 -8.76 -1.58
CA ALA A 129 10.98 -8.82 -0.48
C ALA A 129 11.36 -9.87 0.57
N LYS A 130 11.85 -11.03 0.12
CA LYS A 130 12.36 -12.10 0.99
C LYS A 130 13.57 -11.64 1.81
N SER A 131 14.54 -10.96 1.17
CA SER A 131 15.72 -10.43 1.85
C SER A 131 15.41 -9.32 2.85
N ILE A 132 14.42 -8.48 2.55
CA ILE A 132 13.95 -7.44 3.48
C ILE A 132 13.18 -8.03 4.67
N GLY A 133 12.48 -9.15 4.46
CA GLY A 133 11.58 -9.72 5.47
C GLY A 133 10.32 -8.87 5.68
N ALA A 134 9.89 -8.14 4.65
CA ALA A 134 8.66 -7.35 4.67
C ALA A 134 8.08 -7.18 3.27
N ILE A 135 6.75 -7.21 3.16
CA ILE A 135 6.00 -7.04 1.92
C ILE A 135 5.21 -5.74 1.97
N SER A 136 5.37 -4.89 0.96
CA SER A 136 4.59 -3.67 0.78
C SER A 136 3.51 -3.82 -0.30
N THR A 137 3.62 -4.83 -1.17
CA THR A 137 2.71 -5.05 -2.29
C THR A 137 2.44 -6.55 -2.46
N ILE A 138 1.17 -6.92 -2.53
CA ILE A 138 0.69 -8.27 -2.77
C ILE A 138 -0.03 -8.27 -4.11
N ILE A 139 0.32 -9.20 -5.00
CA ILE A 139 -0.38 -9.42 -6.26
C ILE A 139 -1.03 -10.79 -6.22
N ARG A 140 -2.32 -10.87 -6.54
CA ARG A 140 -3.00 -12.14 -6.77
C ARG A 140 -2.81 -12.55 -8.24
N ARG A 141 -2.14 -13.67 -8.47
CA ARG A 141 -1.97 -14.24 -9.81
C ARG A 141 -3.25 -14.92 -10.30
N PRO A 142 -3.38 -15.18 -11.62
CA PRO A 142 -4.52 -15.91 -12.18
C PRO A 142 -4.74 -17.31 -11.59
N ASP A 143 -3.68 -17.96 -11.10
CA ASP A 143 -3.74 -19.26 -10.40
C ASP A 143 -4.24 -19.14 -8.93
N GLY A 144 -4.58 -17.93 -8.49
CA GLY A 144 -5.07 -17.63 -7.15
C GLY A 144 -3.96 -17.37 -6.12
N LYS A 145 -2.69 -17.64 -6.45
CA LYS A 145 -1.58 -17.44 -5.52
C LYS A 145 -1.34 -15.96 -5.24
N LEU A 146 -0.98 -15.70 -3.98
CA LEU A 146 -0.52 -14.39 -3.52
C LEU A 146 1.00 -14.31 -3.62
N VAL A 147 1.49 -13.31 -4.35
CA VAL A 147 2.91 -13.05 -4.52
C VAL A 147 3.27 -11.73 -3.87
N GLY A 148 4.27 -11.78 -2.99
CA GLY A 148 4.74 -10.65 -2.21
C GLY A 148 5.91 -9.92 -2.84
N TYR A 149 5.82 -8.59 -2.88
CA TYR A 149 6.86 -7.69 -3.35
C TYR A 149 7.12 -6.60 -2.30
N ASN A 150 8.31 -6.00 -2.39
CA ASN A 150 8.65 -4.80 -1.63
C ASN A 150 9.16 -3.73 -2.59
N ASN A 151 8.49 -2.59 -2.60
CA ASN A 151 8.87 -1.41 -3.38
C ASN A 151 9.20 -0.20 -2.48
N ASP A 152 9.15 -0.35 -1.16
CA ASP A 152 9.48 0.73 -0.24
C ASP A 152 10.98 1.09 -0.33
N TYR A 153 11.85 0.08 -0.46
CA TYR A 153 13.30 0.30 -0.48
C TYR A 153 13.72 1.21 -1.63
N ILE A 154 13.23 0.96 -2.85
CA ILE A 154 13.64 1.72 -4.02
C ILE A 154 13.06 3.14 -3.97
N GLY A 155 11.80 3.30 -3.53
CA GLY A 155 11.16 4.60 -3.40
C GLY A 155 11.87 5.48 -2.36
N ALA A 156 12.15 4.92 -1.18
CA ALA A 156 12.80 5.66 -0.11
C ALA A 156 14.26 6.03 -0.44
N ILE A 157 15.04 5.07 -0.96
CA ILE A 157 16.44 5.33 -1.30
C ILE A 157 16.55 6.32 -2.45
N SER A 158 15.74 6.20 -3.49
CA SER A 158 15.76 7.15 -4.62
C SER A 158 15.40 8.55 -4.16
N ALA A 159 14.41 8.71 -3.26
CA ALA A 159 14.05 10.00 -2.71
C ALA A 159 15.16 10.61 -1.83
N ILE A 160 15.87 9.79 -1.05
CA ILE A 160 17.03 10.26 -0.27
C ILE A 160 18.16 10.69 -1.20
N GLU A 161 18.50 9.88 -2.21
CA GLU A 161 19.53 10.20 -3.21
C GLU A 161 19.19 11.50 -3.97
N ASP A 162 17.92 11.72 -4.33
CA ASP A 162 17.46 12.95 -4.96
C ASP A 162 17.62 14.16 -4.02
N GLY A 163 17.14 14.06 -2.77
CA GLY A 163 17.19 15.14 -1.78
C GLY A 163 18.59 15.59 -1.38
N ILE A 164 19.61 14.74 -1.52
CA ILE A 164 21.02 15.08 -1.25
C ILE A 164 21.78 15.64 -2.48
N GLY A 165 21.08 15.88 -3.60
CA GLY A 165 21.63 16.48 -4.82
C GLY A 165 21.75 15.52 -6.01
N GLY A 166 20.96 14.45 -6.03
CA GLY A 166 20.98 13.41 -7.06
C GLY A 166 22.31 12.66 -7.14
N PRO A 167 22.53 11.81 -8.15
CA PRO A 167 23.88 11.40 -8.53
C PRO A 167 24.64 12.64 -9.00
N GLY A 168 25.28 13.33 -8.05
CA GLY A 168 26.22 14.41 -8.33
C GLY A 168 27.30 13.87 -9.26
N SER A 169 27.26 14.32 -10.52
CA SER A 169 27.99 13.82 -11.68
C SER A 169 27.33 12.63 -12.38
N LYS A 170 26.87 12.87 -13.61
CA LYS A 170 26.54 11.84 -14.62
C LYS A 170 27.71 10.88 -14.94
N ASN A 171 28.88 11.10 -14.32
CA ASN A 171 30.09 10.26 -14.38
C ASN A 171 30.50 9.64 -13.02
N ALA A 172 29.68 9.74 -11.97
CA ALA A 172 30.00 9.07 -10.71
C ALA A 172 29.57 7.60 -10.76
N ALA A 173 30.54 6.70 -10.90
CA ALA A 173 30.33 5.25 -10.78
C ALA A 173 29.86 4.81 -9.37
N VAL A 174 29.73 5.75 -8.43
CA VAL A 174 29.50 5.51 -7.00
C VAL A 174 28.28 6.31 -6.55
N THR A 175 27.33 5.60 -5.91
CA THR A 175 26.12 6.21 -5.32
C THR A 175 26.49 7.25 -4.24
N PRO A 176 25.72 8.35 -4.11
CA PRO A 176 25.97 9.37 -3.10
C PRO A 176 25.84 8.86 -1.65
N LEU A 177 25.27 7.66 -1.43
CA LEU A 177 25.15 7.02 -0.12
C LEU A 177 26.38 6.20 0.29
N ALA A 178 27.26 5.84 -0.64
CA ALA A 178 28.41 5.00 -0.34
C ALA A 178 29.30 5.63 0.75
N GLY A 179 29.63 4.85 1.78
CA GLY A 179 30.46 5.29 2.90
C GLY A 179 29.78 6.25 3.88
N ARG A 180 28.58 6.77 3.57
CA ARG A 180 27.82 7.61 4.50
C ARG A 180 27.18 6.78 5.61
N LEU A 181 26.94 7.42 6.75
CA LEU A 181 26.16 6.85 7.84
C LEU A 181 24.69 7.21 7.68
N LEU A 182 23.82 6.20 7.53
CA LEU A 182 22.38 6.36 7.57
C LEU A 182 21.84 5.86 8.92
N VAL A 183 21.15 6.75 9.65
CA VAL A 183 20.47 6.39 10.90
C VAL A 183 18.98 6.17 10.58
N VAL A 184 18.54 4.92 10.64
CA VAL A 184 17.15 4.53 10.41
C VAL A 184 16.42 4.50 11.74
N VAL A 185 15.40 5.35 11.89
CA VAL A 185 14.54 5.36 13.08
C VAL A 185 13.32 4.47 12.83
N GLY A 186 13.25 3.35 13.55
CA GLY A 186 12.20 2.34 13.46
C GLY A 186 12.67 1.02 12.87
N ALA A 187 12.22 -0.09 13.47
CA ALA A 187 12.58 -1.46 13.06
C ALA A 187 11.42 -2.23 12.36
N GLY A 188 10.32 -1.55 12.04
CA GLY A 188 9.20 -2.15 11.30
C GLY A 188 9.51 -2.39 9.82
N GLY A 189 8.53 -2.88 9.06
CA GLY A 189 8.73 -3.25 7.64
C GLY A 189 9.31 -2.14 6.75
N ALA A 190 8.94 -0.88 6.97
CA ALA A 190 9.53 0.26 6.25
C ALA A 190 10.99 0.50 6.67
N GLY A 191 11.31 0.40 7.96
CA GLY A 191 12.67 0.52 8.48
C GLY A 191 13.59 -0.58 7.93
N LYS A 192 13.10 -1.83 7.88
CA LYS A 192 13.80 -2.96 7.25
C LYS A 192 14.08 -2.69 5.76
N ALA A 193 13.11 -2.16 5.02
CA ALA A 193 13.27 -1.84 3.60
C ALA A 193 14.30 -0.71 3.36
N ILE A 194 14.26 0.36 4.14
CA ILE A 194 15.21 1.48 4.05
C ILE A 194 16.62 1.00 4.41
N ALA A 195 16.77 0.26 5.51
CA ALA A 195 18.06 -0.30 5.91
C ALA A 195 18.64 -1.22 4.83
N TYR A 196 17.83 -2.12 4.28
CA TYR A 196 18.24 -2.96 3.15
C TYR A 196 18.73 -2.13 1.97
N GLY A 197 17.91 -1.19 1.49
CA GLY A 197 18.27 -0.38 0.32
C GLY A 197 19.53 0.47 0.55
N ALA A 198 19.73 1.00 1.75
CA ALA A 198 20.92 1.76 2.10
C ALA A 198 22.18 0.88 2.11
N LYS A 199 22.06 -0.37 2.58
CA LYS A 199 23.15 -1.34 2.61
C LYS A 199 23.61 -1.69 1.20
N GLU A 200 22.65 -1.94 0.30
CA GLU A 200 22.90 -2.23 -1.11
C GLU A 200 23.61 -1.06 -1.82
N LYS A 201 23.43 0.16 -1.33
CA LYS A 201 24.13 1.36 -1.79
C LYS A 201 25.47 1.61 -1.09
N GLY A 202 25.95 0.69 -0.25
CA GLY A 202 27.24 0.81 0.44
C GLY A 202 27.25 1.80 1.61
N ALA A 203 26.08 2.18 2.14
CA ALA A 203 26.01 2.99 3.35
C ALA A 203 26.28 2.14 4.61
N ARG A 204 26.86 2.78 5.62
CA ARG A 204 26.86 2.26 7.00
C ARG A 204 25.50 2.53 7.62
N ILE A 205 24.94 1.57 8.35
CA ILE A 205 23.59 1.68 8.90
C ILE A 205 23.62 1.59 10.41
N VAL A 206 22.88 2.47 11.06
CA VAL A 206 22.49 2.35 12.46
C VAL A 206 20.97 2.33 12.51
N VAL A 207 20.40 1.40 13.27
CA VAL A 207 18.95 1.34 13.49
C VAL A 207 18.66 1.72 14.93
N ALA A 208 17.81 2.72 15.11
CA ALA A 208 17.30 3.14 16.42
C ALA A 208 15.82 2.76 16.52
N ASN A 209 15.45 1.95 17.51
CA ASN A 209 14.07 1.54 17.71
C ASN A 209 13.71 1.57 19.19
N ARG A 210 12.43 1.82 19.49
CA ARG A 210 11.93 1.82 20.88
C ARG A 210 12.10 0.47 21.57
N THR A 211 11.96 -0.62 20.81
CA THR A 211 12.14 -2.00 21.29
C THR A 211 13.43 -2.56 20.67
N TYR A 212 14.42 -2.87 21.51
CA TYR A 212 15.77 -3.22 21.06
C TYR A 212 15.80 -4.49 20.19
N ASP A 213 15.01 -5.51 20.54
CA ASP A 213 15.06 -6.84 19.91
C ASP A 213 14.34 -6.93 18.55
N GLN A 214 13.70 -5.85 18.08
CA GLN A 214 12.71 -5.91 16.98
C GLN A 214 13.33 -5.90 15.56
N PHE A 215 14.65 -5.77 15.41
CA PHE A 215 15.30 -5.63 14.09
C PHE A 215 15.90 -6.92 13.52
N LEU A 216 15.96 -8.00 14.31
CA LEU A 216 16.38 -9.32 13.83
C LEU A 216 15.35 -9.94 12.87
#